data_AF-A0A1M5ZCH3-F1
#
_entry.id   AF-A0A1M5ZCH3-F1
#
_cell.length_a   1.000
_cell.length_b   1.000
_cell.length_c   1.000
_cell.angle_alpha   90.00
_cell.angle_beta   90.00
_cell.angle_gamma   90.00
#
_symmetry.space_group_name_H-M   'P 1'
#
loop_
_entity.id
_entity.type
_entity.pdbx_description
1 polymer ?
#
loop_
_entity_poly.entity_id
_entity_poly.type
_entity_poly.pdbx_seq_one_letter_code
_entity_poly.pdbx_strand_id
1 'polypeptide(L)' 'MAWVIVSDIEKAKKEQGLAAAQDRYRAWFVNMPLFAMYKAAVDGTLTLDGNADCIVLA' A
#
# COMPACT_ATOMS: atom_id res chain seq x y z
N MET A 1 -5.40 -9.24 -7.32
CA MET A 1 -5.11 -9.03 -5.89
C MET A 1 -4.25 -7.80 -5.66
N ALA A 2 -3.06 -7.69 -6.27
CA ALA A 2 -2.23 -6.48 -6.17
C ALA A 2 -3.00 -5.16 -6.44
N TRP A 3 -3.81 -5.11 -7.49
CA TRP A 3 -4.65 -3.94 -7.80
C TRP A 3 -5.66 -3.57 -6.71
N VAL A 4 -6.23 -4.57 -6.01
CA VAL A 4 -7.16 -4.33 -4.89
C VAL A 4 -6.43 -3.67 -3.72
N ILE A 5 -5.20 -4.13 -3.43
CA ILE A 5 -4.36 -3.58 -2.37
C ILE A 5 -3.93 -2.14 -2.70
N VAL A 6 -3.50 -1.89 -3.94
CA VAL A 6 -3.18 -0.54 -4.41
C VAL A 6 -4.39 0.38 -4.23
N SER A 7 -5.56 -0.01 -4.76
CA SER A 7 -6.76 0.81 -4.69
C SER A 7 -7.19 1.11 -3.24
N ASP A 8 -7.04 0.15 -2.32
CA ASP A 8 -7.33 0.35 -0.89
C ASP A 8 -6.39 1.40 -0.26
N ILE A 9 -5.08 1.32 -0.54
CA ILE A 9 -4.07 2.26 -0.03
C ILE A 9 -4.31 3.67 -0.58
N GLU A 10 -4.55 3.79 -1.89
CA GLU A 10 -4.79 5.09 -2.54
C GLU A 10 -6.09 5.73 -2.07
N LYS A 11 -7.14 4.92 -1.89
CA LYS A 11 -8.41 5.38 -1.32
C LYS A 11 -8.21 5.89 0.11
N ALA A 12 -7.45 5.17 0.94
CA ALA A 12 -7.10 5.62 2.28
C ALA A 12 -6.34 6.95 2.26
N LYS A 13 -5.39 7.14 1.33
CA LYS A 13 -4.69 8.42 1.16
C LYS A 13 -5.65 9.55 0.82
N LYS A 14 -6.57 9.32 -0.12
CA LYS A 14 -7.52 10.32 -0.60
C LYS A 14 -8.55 10.72 0.47
N GLU A 15 -9.06 9.75 1.23
CA GLU A 15 -10.15 9.96 2.18
C GLU A 15 -9.66 10.35 3.58
N GLN A 16 -8.50 9.86 4.01
CA GLN A 16 -8.03 9.95 5.39
C GLN A 16 -6.60 10.51 5.51
N GLY A 17 -5.91 10.70 4.38
CA GLY A 17 -4.56 11.24 4.34
C GLY A 17 -3.45 10.18 4.39
N LEU A 18 -2.21 10.66 4.34
CA LEU A 18 -1.01 9.83 4.18
C LEU A 18 -0.83 8.79 5.30
N ALA A 19 -1.04 9.18 6.56
CA ALA A 19 -0.86 8.29 7.71
C ALA A 19 -1.76 7.05 7.60
N ALA A 20 -3.01 7.22 7.16
CA ALA A 20 -3.94 6.11 6.99
C ALA A 20 -3.53 5.17 5.85
N ALA A 21 -2.98 5.71 4.76
CA ALA A 21 -2.46 4.92 3.65
C ALA A 21 -1.25 4.07 4.06
N GLN A 22 -0.33 4.66 4.83
CA GLN A 22 0.82 3.97 5.40
C GLN A 22 0.40 2.86 6.37
N ASP A 23 -0.62 3.09 7.20
CA ASP A 23 -1.15 2.06 8.10
C ASP A 23 -1.85 0.92 7.33
N ARG A 24 -2.51 1.21 6.21
CA ARG A 24 -3.03 0.17 5.30
C ARG A 24 -1.91 -0.63 4.67
N TYR A 25 -0.86 0.02 4.19
CA TYR A 25 0.32 -0.65 3.66
C TYR A 25 0.92 -1.61 4.70
N ARG A 26 1.07 -1.15 5.96
CA ARG A 26 1.52 -2.01 7.07
C ARG A 26 0.57 -3.17 7.34
N ALA A 27 -0.74 -2.94 7.33
CA ALA A 27 -1.73 -3.99 7.53
C ALA A 27 -1.62 -5.10 6.48
N TRP A 28 -1.41 -4.74 5.22
CA TRP A 28 -1.29 -5.68 4.11
C TRP A 28 0.01 -6.48 4.08
N PHE A 29 1.14 -5.87 4.45
CA PHE A 29 2.45 -6.49 4.23
C PHE A 29 3.27 -6.78 5.48
N VAL A 30 2.99 -6.09 6.59
CA VAL A 30 3.74 -6.25 7.85
C VAL A 30 2.97 -7.14 8.81
N ASN A 31 1.67 -6.90 8.96
CA ASN A 31 0.82 -7.65 9.89
C ASN A 31 0.33 -8.98 9.30
N MET A 32 0.25 -9.10 7.97
CA MET A 32 -0.22 -10.30 7.28
C MET A 32 0.74 -10.74 6.16
N PRO A 33 1.69 -11.65 6.43
CA PRO A 33 2.65 -12.10 5.41
C PRO A 33 2.01 -12.89 4.24
N LEU A 34 0.72 -13.22 4.33
CA LEU A 34 -0.02 -13.95 3.29
C LEU A 34 0.01 -13.24 1.93
N PHE A 35 0.12 -11.90 1.92
CA PHE A 35 0.10 -11.09 0.70
C PHE A 35 1.49 -10.60 0.28
N ALA A 36 2.56 -11.10 0.91
CA ALA A 36 3.94 -10.71 0.59
C ALA A 36 4.31 -10.92 -0.89
N MET A 37 3.72 -11.94 -1.54
CA MET A 37 3.92 -12.20 -2.98
C MET A 37 3.50 -11.03 -3.88
N TYR A 38 2.56 -10.19 -3.42
CA TYR A 38 2.07 -9.04 -4.18
C TYR A 38 2.81 -7.74 -3.86
N LYS A 39 3.69 -7.74 -2.84
CA LYS A 39 4.36 -6.54 -2.34
C LYS A 39 5.15 -5.84 -3.44
N ALA A 40 5.99 -6.56 -4.18
CA ALA A 40 6.80 -5.97 -5.24
C ALA A 40 5.95 -5.33 -6.35
N ALA A 41 4.82 -5.95 -6.70
CA ALA A 41 3.89 -5.40 -7.69
C ALA A 41 3.20 -4.14 -7.16
N VAL A 42 2.76 -4.15 -5.90
CA VAL A 42 2.09 -3.01 -5.25
C VAL A 42 3.04 -1.83 -5.07
N ASP A 43 4.27 -2.07 -4.65
CA ASP A 43 5.31 -1.05 -4.53
C ASP A 43 5.62 -0.41 -5.89
N GLY A 44 5.72 -1.22 -6.94
CA GLY A 44 5.92 -0.74 -8.30
C GLY A 44 4.79 0.16 -8.78
N THR A 45 3.53 -0.27 -8.60
CA THR A 45 2.36 0.53 -8.99
C THR A 45 2.25 1.82 -8.18
N LEU A 46 2.36 1.77 -6.85
CA LEU A 46 2.33 2.97 -6.00
C LEU A 46 3.43 3.96 -6.37
N THR A 47 4.62 3.48 -6.75
CA THR A 47 5.71 4.35 -7.20
C THR A 47 5.38 5.02 -8.53
N LEU A 48 4.83 4.27 -9.49
CA LEU A 48 4.43 4.79 -10.80
C LEU A 48 3.28 5.81 -10.69
N ASP A 49 2.35 5.59 -9.76
CA ASP A 49 1.19 6.46 -9.53
C ASP A 49 1.54 7.70 -8.67
N GLY A 50 2.81 7.88 -8.28
CA GLY A 50 3.26 9.01 -7.47
C GLY A 50 2.88 8.91 -5.99
N ASN A 51 2.53 7.71 -5.53
CA ASN A 51 2.15 7.36 -4.16
C ASN A 51 3.25 6.61 -3.41
N ALA A 52 4.52 6.85 -3.78
CA ALA A 52 5.68 6.21 -3.14
C ALA A 52 5.79 6.54 -1.63
N ASP A 53 5.21 7.65 -1.19
CA ASP A 53 5.10 8.08 0.22
C ASP A 53 4.21 7.15 1.06
N CYS A 54 3.31 6.38 0.45
CA CYS A 54 2.50 5.37 1.14
C CYS A 54 3.28 4.10 1.52
N ILE A 55 4.42 3.86 0.87
CA ILE A 55 5.25 2.68 1.10
C ILE A 55 6.04 2.89 2.38
N VAL A 56 5.90 1.95 3.32
CA VAL A 56 6.60 2.01 4.61
C VAL A 56 7.50 0.79 4.76
N LEU A 57 8.80 1.04 4.95
CA LEU A 57 9.73 0.03 5.43
C LEU A 57 9.38 -0.21 6.89
N ALA A 58 8.95 -1.43 7.21
CA ALA A 58 8.79 -1.87 8.60
C ALA A 58 10.14 -1.83 9.32
#